data_AF-W4L9Z3-F1
#
_entry.id   AF-W4L9Z3-F1
#
_cell.length_a   1.000
_cell.length_b   1.000
_cell.length_c   1.000
_cell.angle_alpha   90.00
_cell.angle_beta   90.00
_cell.angle_gamma   90.00
#
_symmetry.space_group_name_H-M   'P 1'
#
loop_
_entity.id
_entity.type
_entity.pdbx_description
1 polymer ?
#
loop_
_entity_poly.entity_id
_entity_poly.type
_entity_poly.pdbx_seq_one_letter_code
_entity_poly.pdbx_strand_id
1 'polypeptide(L)'
;MEHQIERFQFIFLVAGVGFFVLAFVVSGVVTVNAVSDVPYTSLDEIAEEVSPYFTALSRQYPEQFNTYFPGGPNRKTTEKR
;
A
#
# COMPACT_ATOMS: atom_id res chain seq x y z
N MET A 1 -43.58 31.65 9.50
CA MET A 1 -43.20 30.33 8.94
C MET A 1 -41.78 30.33 8.41
N GLU A 2 -41.28 31.40 7.78
CA GLU A 2 -39.90 31.50 7.27
C GLU A 2 -38.79 31.20 8.30
N HIS A 3 -38.90 31.74 9.52
CA HIS A 3 -37.84 31.60 10.52
C HIS A 3 -37.61 30.16 11.00
N GLN A 4 -38.63 29.29 10.87
CA GLN A 4 -38.51 27.86 11.18
C GLN A 4 -37.77 27.11 10.06
N ILE A 5 -37.92 27.54 8.81
CA ILE A 5 -37.30 26.93 7.64
C ILE A 5 -35.79 27.21 7.62
N GLU A 6 -35.36 28.43 7.93
CA GLU A 6 -33.93 28.78 8.03
C GLU A 6 -33.21 27.98 9.12
N ARG A 7 -33.85 27.85 10.30
CA ARG A 7 -33.31 27.05 11.41
C ARG A 7 -33.20 25.57 11.06
N PHE A 8 -34.22 25.03 10.39
CA PHE A 8 -34.22 23.66 9.91
C PHE A 8 -33.09 23.42 8.90
N GLN A 9 -32.93 24.31 7.91
CA GLN A 9 -31.84 24.23 6.92
C GLN A 9 -30.46 24.29 7.57
N PHE A 10 -30.26 25.19 8.55
CA PHE A 10 -29.00 25.29 9.28
C PHE A 10 -28.69 24.04 10.10
N ILE A 11 -29.68 23.49 10.81
CA ILE A 11 -29.53 22.23 11.56
C ILE A 11 -29.18 21.09 10.61
N PHE A 12 -29.84 21.02 9.45
CA PHE A 12 -29.57 19.99 8.44
C PHE A 12 -28.16 20.11 7.86
N LEU A 13 -27.68 21.33 7.64
CA LEU A 13 -26.31 21.60 7.19
C LEU A 13 -25.29 21.12 8.22
N VAL A 14 -25.46 21.50 9.49
CA VAL A 14 -24.56 21.09 10.59
C VAL A 14 -24.60 19.58 10.79
N ALA A 15 -25.79 18.97 10.74
CA ALA A 15 -25.95 17.52 10.81
C ALA A 15 -25.25 16.82 9.64
N GLY A 16 -25.39 17.35 8.42
CA GLY A 16 -24.72 16.82 7.23
C GLY A 16 -23.20 16.88 7.34
N VAL A 17 -22.64 18.00 7.82
CA VAL A 17 -21.19 18.13 8.06
C VAL A 17 -20.72 17.17 9.15
N GLY A 18 -21.47 17.04 10.24
CA GLY A 18 -21.16 16.07 11.30
C GLY A 18 -21.17 14.63 10.80
N PHE A 19 -22.17 14.26 9.99
CA PHE A 19 -22.28 12.92 9.42
C PHE A 19 -21.18 12.66 8.38
N PHE A 20 -20.77 13.67 7.61
CA PHE A 20 -19.66 13.58 6.69
C PHE A 20 -18.34 13.26 7.40
N VAL A 21 -18.04 13.98 8.48
CA VAL A 21 -16.82 13.71 9.28
C VAL A 21 -16.89 12.33 9.91
N LEU A 22 -18.06 11.92 10.44
CA LEU A 22 -18.25 10.60 11.00
C LEU A 22 -18.01 9.50 9.95
N ALA A 23 -18.59 9.64 8.75
CA ALA A 23 -18.41 8.69 7.66
C ALA A 23 -16.95 8.59 7.22
N PHE A 24 -16.23 9.72 7.17
CA PHE A 24 -14.80 9.74 6.88
C PHE A 24 -13.99 8.96 7.92
N VAL A 25 -14.25 9.19 9.22
CA VAL A 25 -13.56 8.48 10.31
C VAL A 25 -13.89 6.98 10.26
N VAL A 26 -15.17 6.62 10.11
CA VAL A 26 -15.58 5.21 10.03
C VAL A 26 -14.92 4.53 8.84
N SER A 27 -14.91 5.15 7.66
CA SER A 27 -14.24 4.59 6.48
C SER A 27 -12.73 4.41 6.73
N GLY A 28 -12.06 5.41 7.29
CA GLY A 28 -10.63 5.34 7.59
C GLY A 28 -10.30 4.26 8.61
N VAL A 29 -11.04 4.19 9.73
CA VAL A 29 -10.85 3.19 10.79
C VAL A 29 -11.13 1.78 10.28
N VAL A 30 -12.20 1.58 9.51
CA VAL A 30 -12.53 0.27 8.93
C VAL A 30 -11.45 -0.18 7.95
N THR A 31 -10.98 0.70 7.05
CA THR A 31 -9.93 0.36 6.09
C THR A 31 -8.59 0.06 6.80
N VAL A 32 -8.20 0.88 7.77
CA VAL A 32 -6.95 0.66 8.52
C VAL A 32 -7.02 -0.63 9.34
N ASN A 33 -8.12 -0.88 10.05
CA ASN A 33 -8.27 -2.12 10.82
C ASN A 33 -8.31 -3.37 9.92
N ALA A 34 -9.02 -3.31 8.78
CA ALA A 34 -9.09 -4.43 7.84
C ALA A 34 -7.72 -4.80 7.23
N VAL A 35 -6.83 -3.81 7.07
CA VAL A 35 -5.49 -4.01 6.51
C VAL A 35 -4.42 -4.20 7.61
N SER A 36 -4.75 -3.93 8.88
CA SER A 36 -3.79 -4.02 10.00
C SER A 36 -3.28 -5.43 10.28
N ASP A 37 -4.07 -6.46 9.96
CA ASP A 37 -3.67 -7.87 10.10
C ASP A 37 -2.84 -8.38 8.92
N VAL A 38 -2.67 -7.58 7.86
CA VAL A 38 -1.81 -7.96 6.73
C VAL A 38 -0.36 -7.64 7.10
N PRO A 39 0.53 -8.64 7.15
CA PRO A 39 1.94 -8.37 7.41
C PRO A 39 2.48 -7.45 6.32
N TYR A 40 3.00 -6.30 6.72
CA TYR A 40 3.72 -5.40 5.82
C TYR A 40 5.05 -6.05 5.46
N THR A 41 5.09 -6.75 4.32
CA THR A 41 6.33 -7.29 3.78
C THR A 41 7.09 -6.17 3.08
N SER A 42 8.34 -5.95 3.49
CA SER A 42 9.21 -4.99 2.81
C SER A 42 9.61 -5.50 1.43
N LEU A 43 9.86 -4.60 0.48
CA LEU A 43 10.36 -5.00 -0.84
C LEU A 43 11.68 -5.78 -0.75
N ASP A 44 12.49 -5.50 0.27
CA ASP A 44 13.75 -6.19 0.54
C ASP A 44 13.52 -7.65 0.96
N GLU A 45 12.46 -7.91 1.74
CA GLU A 45 12.08 -9.26 2.18
C GLU A 45 11.47 -10.09 1.02
N ILE A 46 10.73 -9.44 0.11
CA ILE A 46 10.25 -10.08 -1.14
C ILE A 46 11.41 -10.39 -2.08
N ALA A 47 12.41 -9.50 -2.13
CA ALA A 47 13.58 -9.65 -2.98
C ALA A 47 14.56 -10.74 -2.49
N GLU A 48 14.47 -11.20 -1.24
CA GLU A 48 15.28 -12.31 -0.73
C GLU A 48 14.97 -13.64 -1.44
N GLU A 49 13.73 -13.85 -1.90
CA GLU A 49 13.33 -15.04 -2.65
C GLU A 49 13.42 -14.82 -4.16
N VAL A 50 14.64 -14.94 -4.68
CA VAL A 50 14.85 -14.99 -6.13
C VAL A 50 14.19 -16.24 -6.72
N SER A 51 13.26 -16.03 -7.66
CA SER A 51 12.59 -17.12 -8.36
C SER A 51 13.60 -18.11 -8.99
N PRO A 52 13.36 -19.43 -8.89
CA PRO A 52 14.20 -20.45 -9.54
C PRO A 52 14.36 -20.22 -11.05
N TYR A 53 13.32 -19.68 -11.71
CA TYR A 53 13.35 -19.35 -13.13
C TYR A 53 14.31 -18.20 -13.44
N PHE A 54 14.36 -17.19 -12.57
CA PHE A 54 15.28 -16.06 -12.73
C PHE A 54 16.74 -16.50 -12.57
N THR A 55 16.98 -17.41 -11.62
CA THR A 55 18.29 -18.05 -11.46
C THR A 55 18.65 -18.89 -12.68
N ALA A 56 17.71 -19.64 -13.26
CA ALA A 56 17.94 -20.42 -14.47
C ALA A 56 18.25 -19.52 -15.69
N LEU A 57 17.54 -18.40 -15.83
CA LEU A 57 17.77 -17.41 -16.90
C LEU A 57 19.18 -16.83 -16.84
N SER A 58 19.68 -16.51 -15.63
CA SER A 58 21.06 -16.04 -15.46
C SER A 58 22.12 -17.03 -15.93
N ARG A 59 21.82 -18.35 -15.87
CA ARG A 59 22.71 -19.42 -16.31
C ARG A 59 22.59 -19.72 -17.81
N GLN A 60 21.38 -19.59 -18.36
CA GLN A 60 21.11 -19.89 -19.77
C GLN A 60 21.54 -18.75 -20.71
N TYR A 61 21.43 -17.49 -20.26
CA TYR A 61 21.68 -16.30 -21.08
C TYR A 61 22.55 -15.28 -20.34
N PRO A 62 23.79 -15.63 -19.97
CA PRO A 62 24.61 -14.83 -19.07
C PRO A 62 24.96 -13.44 -19.63
N GLU A 63 25.20 -13.31 -20.93
CA GLU A 63 25.57 -12.02 -21.54
C GLU A 63 24.41 -11.04 -21.60
N GLN A 64 23.22 -11.51 -22.03
CA GLN A 64 22.01 -10.67 -22.03
C GLN A 64 21.60 -10.34 -20.59
N PHE A 65 21.65 -11.34 -19.70
CA PHE A 65 21.25 -11.15 -18.32
C PHE A 65 22.13 -10.13 -17.60
N ASN A 66 23.46 -10.16 -17.78
CA ASN A 66 24.36 -9.19 -17.16
C ASN A 66 24.20 -7.76 -17.74
N THR A 67 23.72 -7.64 -18.98
CA THR A 67 23.40 -6.35 -19.59
C THR A 67 22.19 -5.68 -18.92
N TYR A 68 21.14 -6.46 -18.60
CA TYR A 68 19.89 -5.93 -18.03
C TYR A 68 19.85 -5.99 -16.49
N PHE A 69 20.61 -6.89 -15.87
CA PHE A 69 20.68 -7.12 -14.43
C PHE A 69 22.15 -7.17 -13.96
N PRO A 70 22.88 -6.05 -14.04
CA PRO A 70 24.25 -5.97 -13.56
C PRO A 70 24.26 -6.17 -12.03
N GLY A 71 24.82 -7.30 -11.59
CA GLY A 71 24.78 -7.72 -10.18
C GLY A 71 24.27 -9.14 -9.96
N GLY A 72 23.75 -9.80 -11.01
CA GLY A 72 23.34 -11.20 -10.96
C GLY A 72 22.03 -11.43 -10.17
N PRO A 73 21.58 -12.69 -10.07
CA PRO A 73 20.44 -13.07 -9.23
C PRO A 73 20.84 -12.94 -7.76
N ASN A 74 20.77 -11.73 -7.20
CA ASN A 74 21.20 -11.44 -5.84
C ASN A 74 20.27 -12.10 -4.81
N ARG A 75 20.85 -12.86 -3.87
CA ARG A 75 20.16 -13.45 -2.70
C ARG A 75 20.52 -12.81 -1.35
N LYS A 76 21.45 -11.84 -1.36
CA LYS A 76 21.81 -10.84 -0.32
C LYS A 76 23.18 -10.26 -0.68
N THR A 77 23.24 -8.98 -1.05
CA THR A 77 24.49 -8.22 -1.08
C THR A 77 24.68 -7.52 0.26
N THR A 78 24.70 -8.31 1.35
CA THR A 78 25.04 -7.83 2.70
C THR A 78 25.84 -8.88 3.44
N GLU A 79 26.98 -9.26 2.86
CA GLU A 79 28.11 -9.75 3.63
C GLU A 79 29.36 -8.98 3.19
N LYS A 80 29.56 -7.79 3.77
CA LYS A 80 30.87 -7.31 4.25
C LYS A 80 30.83 -5.84 4.67
N ARG A 81 31.15 -5.67 5.96
CA ARG A 81 31.74 -4.50 6.65
C ARG A 81 30.81 -3.39 7.09
#